data_AF-A0A7W0DUQ2-F1
#
_entry.id   AF-A0A7W0DUQ2-F1
#
_cell.length_a   1.000
_cell.length_b   1.000
_cell.length_c   1.000
_cell.angle_alpha   90.00
_cell.angle_beta   90.00
_cell.angle_gamma   90.00
#
_symmetry.space_group_name_H-M   'P 1'
#
loop_
_entity.id
_entity.type
_entity.pdbx_description
1 polymer ?
#
loop_
_entity_poly.entity_id
_entity_poly.type
_entity_poly.pdbx_seq_one_letter_code
_entity_poly.pdbx_strand_id
1 'polypeptide(L)'
;MAGNPRNGRPYRRLVAAVKAMGHPCWICGHNIPTNVDGRRHPLAFTLDHLVPLSHGGDLLDPANARSAHRRCNSARGNRTALRAPQRASRRW
;
A
#
# COMPACT_ATOMS: atom_id res chain seq x y z
N MET A 1 -25.88 11.42 -0.65
CA MET A 1 -24.49 11.67 -0.20
C MET A 1 -23.65 10.47 -0.62
N ALA A 2 -22.81 10.62 -1.64
CA ALA A 2 -21.92 9.53 -2.05
C ALA A 2 -20.93 9.26 -0.90
N GLY A 3 -21.15 8.19 -0.14
CA GLY A 3 -20.25 7.80 0.95
C GLY A 3 -18.83 7.64 0.43
N ASN A 4 -17.83 8.02 1.22
CA ASN A 4 -16.43 7.95 0.82
C ASN A 4 -16.12 6.56 0.22
N PRO A 5 -15.76 6.48 -1.08
CA PRO A 5 -15.63 5.19 -1.77
C PRO A 5 -14.52 4.31 -1.16
N ARG A 6 -13.63 4.90 -0.36
CA ARG A 6 -12.59 4.22 0.43
C ARG A 6 -13.09 3.47 1.66
N ASN A 7 -14.34 3.68 2.08
CA ASN A 7 -14.93 2.99 3.24
C ASN A 7 -15.93 1.88 2.85
N GLY A 8 -16.16 1.67 1.55
CA GLY A 8 -17.09 0.68 1.04
C GLY A 8 -16.63 -0.77 1.20
N ARG A 9 -17.59 -1.70 1.22
CA ARG A 9 -17.34 -3.15 1.09
C ARG A 9 -16.41 -3.53 -0.07
N PRO A 10 -16.52 -2.96 -1.30
CA PRO A 10 -15.62 -3.33 -2.40
C PRO A 10 -14.16 -2.98 -2.10
N TYR A 11 -13.90 -1.82 -1.51
CA TYR A 11 -12.53 -1.44 -1.11
C TYR A 11 -11.96 -2.40 -0.06
N ARG A 12 -12.75 -2.80 0.95
CA ARG A 12 -12.30 -3.77 1.96
C ARG A 12 -11.98 -5.15 1.35
N ARG A 13 -12.76 -5.58 0.34
CA ARG A 13 -12.48 -6.81 -0.40
C ARG A 13 -11.16 -6.72 -1.17
N LEU A 14 -10.91 -5.60 -1.83
CA LEU A 14 -9.64 -5.36 -2.53
C LEU A 14 -8.44 -5.39 -1.56
N VAL A 15 -8.56 -4.68 -0.44
CA VAL A 15 -7.54 -4.68 0.63
C VAL A 15 -7.26 -6.11 1.11
N ALA A 16 -8.30 -6.91 1.36
CA ALA A 16 -8.15 -8.30 1.80
C ALA A 16 -7.50 -9.19 0.72
N ALA A 17 -7.91 -9.05 -0.54
CA ALA A 17 -7.35 -9.81 -1.65
C ALA A 17 -5.85 -9.53 -1.83
N VAL A 18 -5.45 -8.26 -1.85
CA VAL A 18 -4.03 -7.86 -1.99
C VAL A 18 -3.22 -8.27 -0.78
N LYS A 19 -3.79 -8.18 0.43
CA LYS A 19 -3.14 -8.68 1.65
C LYS A 19 -2.94 -10.19 1.59
N ALA A 20 -3.91 -10.94 1.06
CA ALA A 20 -3.83 -12.39 0.92
C ALA A 20 -2.79 -12.85 -0.12
N MET A 21 -2.48 -12.03 -1.13
CA MET A 21 -1.39 -12.32 -2.08
C MET A 21 -0.01 -12.36 -1.41
N GLY A 22 0.16 -11.71 -0.25
CA GLY A 22 1.41 -11.78 0.52
C GLY A 22 2.62 -11.11 -0.16
N HIS A 23 2.39 -10.23 -1.14
CA HIS A 23 3.47 -9.55 -1.84
C HIS A 23 4.30 -8.65 -0.92
N PRO A 24 5.62 -8.52 -1.17
CA PRO A 24 6.46 -7.58 -0.44
C PRO A 24 6.03 -6.14 -0.70
N CYS A 25 6.55 -5.20 0.11
CA CYS A 25 6.33 -3.79 -0.10
C CYS A 25 6.91 -3.37 -1.47
N TRP A 26 6.06 -2.92 -2.40
CA TRP A 26 6.51 -2.58 -3.76
C TRP A 26 7.42 -1.33 -3.82
N ILE A 27 7.45 -0.53 -2.74
CA ILE A 27 8.29 0.67 -2.63
C ILE A 27 9.69 0.32 -2.12
N CYS A 28 9.80 -0.44 -1.03
CA CYS A 28 11.08 -0.73 -0.38
C CYS A 28 11.60 -2.16 -0.61
N GLY A 29 10.79 -3.04 -1.20
CA GLY A 29 11.10 -4.45 -1.46
C GLY A 29 11.05 -5.38 -0.26
N HIS A 30 10.81 -4.89 0.96
CA HIS A 30 10.83 -5.72 2.16
C HIS A 30 9.46 -6.33 2.45
N ASN A 31 9.44 -7.52 3.06
CA ASN A 31 8.22 -8.21 3.46
C ASN A 31 7.40 -7.38 4.47
N ILE A 32 6.07 -7.54 4.40
CA ILE A 32 5.14 -6.86 5.31
C ILE A 32 4.84 -7.81 6.47
N PRO A 33 5.24 -7.47 7.71
CA PRO A 33 4.96 -8.33 8.85
C PRO A 33 3.45 -8.42 9.10
N THR A 34 2.97 -9.63 9.36
CA THR A 34 1.56 -9.92 9.67
C THR A 34 1.27 -9.88 11.17
N ASN A 35 2.31 -9.95 12.01
CA ASN A 35 2.26 -9.99 13.47
C ASN A 35 2.33 -8.61 14.15
N VAL A 36 2.18 -7.51 13.39
CA VAL A 36 2.20 -6.15 13.93
C VAL A 36 0.80 -5.55 13.97
N ASP A 37 0.60 -4.53 14.79
CA ASP A 37 -0.65 -3.76 14.81
C ASP A 37 -0.89 -3.11 13.44
N GLY A 38 -1.84 -3.68 12.68
CA GLY A 38 -2.21 -3.20 11.34
C GLY A 38 -2.71 -1.75 11.30
N ARG A 39 -3.16 -1.20 12.44
CA ARG A 39 -3.75 0.14 12.55
C ARG A 39 -2.80 1.21 13.02
N ARG A 40 -1.64 0.89 13.57
CA ARG A 40 -0.70 1.90 14.10
C ARG A 40 0.74 1.67 13.70
N HIS A 41 1.12 0.42 13.40
CA HIS A 41 2.52 0.09 13.19
C HIS A 41 3.05 0.69 11.87
N PRO A 42 4.27 1.28 11.86
CA PRO A 42 4.86 1.84 10.63
C PRO A 42 5.06 0.81 9.51
N LEU A 43 5.31 -0.45 9.87
CA LEU A 43 5.44 -1.57 8.94
C LEU A 43 4.12 -2.33 8.71
N ALA A 44 3.00 -1.80 9.19
CA ALA A 44 1.70 -2.39 8.90
C ALA A 44 1.40 -2.36 7.40
N PHE A 45 0.65 -3.38 6.95
CA PHE A 45 0.09 -3.42 5.60
C PHE A 45 -0.81 -2.22 5.34
N THR A 46 -0.61 -1.58 4.19
CA THR A 46 -1.51 -0.60 3.61
C THR A 46 -1.66 -0.86 2.11
N LEU A 47 -2.86 -0.60 1.61
CA LEU A 47 -3.12 -0.59 0.18
C LEU A 47 -2.65 0.75 -0.39
N ASP A 48 -1.79 0.68 -1.39
CA ASP A 48 -1.30 1.84 -2.13
C ASP A 48 -1.69 1.72 -3.60
N HIS A 49 -1.97 2.86 -4.24
CA HIS A 49 -2.38 2.93 -5.64
C HIS A 49 -1.21 3.37 -6.50
N LEU A 50 -0.83 2.57 -7.50
CA LEU A 50 0.27 2.89 -8.41
C LEU A 50 0.05 4.24 -9.10
N VAL A 51 -1.13 4.44 -9.66
CA VAL A 51 -1.64 5.70 -10.19
C VAL A 51 -2.56 6.33 -9.15
N PRO A 52 -2.22 7.51 -8.60
CA PRO A 52 -3.09 8.18 -7.65
C PRO A 52 -4.44 8.54 -8.27
N LEU A 53 -5.51 8.54 -7.46
CA LEU A 53 -6.86 8.88 -7.94
C LEU A 53 -6.92 10.28 -8.58
N SER A 54 -6.11 11.22 -8.11
CA SER A 54 -6.04 12.58 -8.68
C SER A 54 -5.51 12.61 -10.12
N HIS A 55 -4.88 11.52 -10.56
CA HIS A 55 -4.36 11.34 -11.93
C HIS A 55 -5.23 10.37 -12.75
N GLY A 56 -6.45 10.06 -12.30
CA GLY A 56 -7.38 9.17 -13.02
C GLY A 56 -7.20 7.68 -12.71
N GLY A 57 -6.43 7.33 -11.67
CA GLY A 57 -6.35 5.94 -11.22
C GLY A 57 -7.68 5.45 -10.65
N ASP A 58 -8.06 4.21 -10.95
CA ASP A 58 -9.25 3.60 -10.35
C ASP A 58 -8.93 3.13 -8.92
N LEU A 59 -9.88 3.40 -8.01
CA LEU A 59 -9.79 3.03 -6.60
C LEU A 59 -9.92 1.51 -6.41
N LEU A 60 -10.74 0.87 -7.24
CA LEU A 60 -11.14 -0.53 -7.08
C LEU A 60 -10.40 -1.49 -8.02
N ASP A 61 -9.54 -0.98 -8.89
CA ASP A 61 -8.76 -1.78 -9.83
C ASP A 61 -7.64 -2.57 -9.11
N PRO A 62 -7.66 -3.92 -9.17
CA PRO A 62 -6.59 -4.76 -8.66
C PRO A 62 -5.24 -4.53 -9.33
N ALA A 63 -5.22 -4.12 -10.60
CA ALA A 63 -3.98 -3.85 -11.32
C ALA A 63 -3.29 -2.58 -10.81
N ASN A 64 -4.07 -1.59 -10.36
CA ASN A 64 -3.59 -0.36 -9.73
C ASN A 64 -3.24 -0.55 -8.24
N ALA A 65 -3.75 -1.58 -7.60
CA ALA A 65 -3.52 -1.87 -6.18
C ALA A 65 -2.17 -2.56 -5.92
N ARG A 66 -1.43 -2.07 -4.92
CA ARG A 66 -0.14 -2.62 -4.50
C ARG A 66 -0.01 -2.69 -2.98
N SER A 67 0.80 -3.64 -2.52
CA SER A 67 1.16 -3.88 -1.12
C SER A 67 2.25 -2.92 -0.67
N ALA A 68 1.98 -2.04 0.30
CA ALA A 68 2.99 -1.13 0.85
C ALA A 68 2.96 -1.09 2.38
N HIS A 69 4.10 -0.82 3.01
CA HIS A 69 4.13 -0.45 4.42
C HIS A 69 3.48 0.92 4.60
N ARG A 70 2.81 1.12 5.74
CA ARG A 70 2.24 2.41 6.12
C ARG A 70 3.25 3.56 6.03
N ARG A 71 4.45 3.39 6.57
CA ARG A 71 5.51 4.40 6.52
C ARG A 71 5.91 4.72 5.09
N CYS A 72 6.08 3.70 4.25
CA CYS A 72 6.47 3.88 2.85
C CYS A 72 5.38 4.59 2.05
N ASN A 73 4.13 4.16 2.21
CA ASN A 73 2.97 4.78 1.58
C ASN A 73 2.81 6.25 2.02
N SER A 74 2.85 6.51 3.33
CA SER A 74 2.80 7.88 3.86
C SER A 74 3.96 8.76 3.39
N ALA A 75 5.18 8.20 3.28
CA ALA A 75 6.33 8.93 2.78
C ALA A 75 6.25 9.21 1.27
N ARG A 76 5.62 8.32 0.49
CA ARG A 76 5.38 8.50 -0.96
C ARG A 76 4.38 9.62 -1.20
N GLY A 77 3.27 9.63 -0.48
CA GLY A 77 2.18 10.58 -0.68
C GLY A 77 1.64 10.50 -2.12
N ASN A 78 1.40 11.66 -2.75
CA ASN A 78 0.84 11.72 -4.10
C ASN A 78 1.90 11.63 -5.23
N ARG A 79 3.14 11.23 -4.91
CA ARG A 79 4.23 11.17 -5.89
C ARG A 79 4.17 9.86 -6.66
N THR A 80 4.19 9.95 -7.98
CA THR A 80 4.28 8.79 -8.89
C THR A 80 5.69 8.21 -8.98
N ALA A 81 6.72 9.01 -8.66
CA ALA A 81 8.10 8.56 -8.63
C ALA A 81 8.33 7.53 -7.52
N LEU A 82 8.69 6.31 -7.92
CA LEU A 82 9.23 5.30 -7.02
C LEU A 82 10.56 5.82 -6.46
N ARG A 83 10.59 6.03 -5.14
CA ARG A 83 11.87 6.21 -4.46
C ARG A 83 12.56 4.86 -4.52
N ALA A 84 13.74 4.79 -5.16
CA ALA A 84 14.51 3.55 -5.27
C ALA A 84 14.54 2.85 -3.90
N PRO A 85 14.36 1.51 -3.86
CA PRO A 85 14.36 0.79 -2.60
C PRO A 85 15.65 1.15 -1.88
N GLN A 86 15.52 1.76 -0.71
CA GLN A 86 16.66 1.98 0.16
C GLN A 86 17.07 0.56 0.56
N ARG A 87 18.02 -0.03 -0.18
CA ARG A 87 18.71 -1.25 0.24
C ARG A 87 19.16 -0.92 1.66
N ALA A 88 18.51 -1.51 2.65
CA ALA A 88 18.97 -1.40 4.01
C ALA A 88 20.27 -2.19 4.05
N SER A 89 21.37 -1.54 3.65
CA SER A 89 22.72 -2.03 3.78
C SER A 89 23.09 -2.00 5.25
N ARG A 90 22.40 -2.77 6.10
CA ARG A 90 22.97 -3.15 7.38
C ARG A 90 23.77 -4.40 7.13
N ARG A 91 25.03 -4.16 6.79
CA ARG A 91 26.12 -5.12 6.94
C ARG A 91 26.28 -5.31 8.45
N TRP A 92 25.92 -6.49 8.94
CA TRP A 92 26.35 -6.96 10.25
C TRP A 92 27.79 -7.47 10.13
#